data_AF-A0A7Y2IQS3-F1
#
_entry.id   AF-A0A7Y2IQS3-F1
#
_cell.length_a   1.000
_cell.length_b   1.000
_cell.length_c   1.000
_cell.angle_alpha   90.00
_cell.angle_beta   90.00
_cell.angle_gamma   90.00
#
_symmetry.space_group_name_H-M   'P 1'
#
loop_
_entity.id
_entity.type
_entity.pdbx_description
1 polymer ?
#
loop_
_entity_poly.entity_id
_entity_poly.type
_entity_poly.pdbx_seq_one_letter_code
_entity_poly.pdbx_strand_id
1 'polypeptide(L)'
;MSGQAIENLFAEDRKYPPSDDFTARANAKPGIHDEAEEDYLAWWHRQALERITWFKEPTEILDDSNPPFYKWFSDGELNISYNCLDRHLATNGHKVAYHWVGEPGDRRTITYQDLHDEVGRLANALAELG
;
A
#
# COMPACT_ATOMS: atom_id res chain seq x y z
N MET A 1 29.68 36.22 -9.06
CA MET A 1 28.25 35.84 -9.07
C MET A 1 28.01 34.32 -8.98
N SER A 2 28.92 33.44 -9.42
CA SER A 2 28.73 31.97 -9.30
C SER A 2 29.08 31.39 -7.90
N GLY A 3 30.02 31.99 -7.17
CA GLY A 3 30.44 31.48 -5.84
C GLY A 3 29.32 31.48 -4.79
N GLN A 4 28.49 32.53 -4.78
CA GLN A 4 27.40 32.69 -3.82
C GLN A 4 26.23 31.71 -4.05
N ALA A 5 26.01 31.28 -5.30
CA ALA A 5 25.00 30.27 -5.63
C ALA A 5 25.44 28.86 -5.21
N ILE A 6 26.74 28.56 -5.34
CA ILE A 6 27.32 27.28 -4.91
C ILE A 6 27.38 27.22 -3.38
N GLU A 7 27.79 28.30 -2.70
CA GLU A 7 27.80 28.38 -1.23
C GLU A 7 26.40 28.24 -0.61
N ASN A 8 25.36 28.79 -1.23
CA ASN A 8 23.96 28.62 -0.79
C ASN A 8 23.45 27.17 -0.90
N LEU A 9 23.98 26.38 -1.85
CA LEU A 9 23.66 24.95 -1.99
C LEU A 9 24.31 24.09 -0.89
N PHE A 10 25.42 24.55 -0.31
CA PHE A 10 26.15 23.84 0.74
C PHE A 10 25.60 24.13 2.16
N ALA A 11 24.76 25.14 2.33
CA ALA A 11 24.13 25.52 3.60
C ALA A 11 22.63 25.82 3.41
N GLU A 12 21.89 24.85 2.89
CA GLU A 12 20.46 24.99 2.64
C GLU A 12 19.61 24.40 3.77
N ASP A 13 19.36 25.21 4.81
CA ASP A 13 18.47 24.88 5.95
C ASP A 13 16.99 25.30 5.70
N ARG A 14 16.64 25.64 4.46
CA ARG A 14 15.30 26.12 4.11
C ARG A 14 14.28 25.00 4.29
N LYS A 15 13.32 25.20 5.20
CA LYS A 15 12.18 24.33 5.39
C LYS A 15 10.97 24.90 4.67
N TYR A 16 10.32 24.07 3.86
CA TYR A 16 9.08 24.41 3.18
C TYR A 16 7.95 23.59 3.83
N PRO A 17 7.21 24.16 4.79
CA PRO A 17 6.11 23.43 5.41
C PRO A 17 5.04 23.13 4.34
N PRO A 18 4.33 21.99 4.46
CA PRO A 18 3.18 21.73 3.63
C PRO A 18 2.10 22.80 3.85
N SER A 19 1.22 22.98 2.87
CA SER A 19 0.06 23.85 3.01
C SER A 19 -0.92 23.30 4.04
N ASP A 20 -1.72 24.19 4.64
CA ASP A 20 -2.74 23.81 5.62
C ASP A 20 -3.78 22.85 5.02
N ASP A 21 -4.20 23.10 3.77
CA ASP A 21 -5.13 22.23 3.04
C ASP A 21 -4.57 20.80 2.88
N PHE A 22 -3.30 20.68 2.51
CA PHE A 22 -2.64 19.38 2.39
C PHE A 22 -2.58 18.67 3.74
N THR A 23 -2.18 19.38 4.80
CA THR A 23 -2.04 18.81 6.15
C THR A 23 -3.40 18.36 6.71
N ALA A 24 -4.47 19.11 6.43
CA ALA A 24 -5.82 18.74 6.83
C ALA A 24 -6.28 17.41 6.21
N ARG A 25 -5.89 17.13 4.96
CA ARG A 25 -6.27 15.92 4.21
C ARG A 25 -5.28 14.75 4.32
N ALA A 26 -4.15 14.95 5.00
CA ALA A 26 -3.13 13.91 5.16
C ALA A 26 -3.68 12.68 5.91
N ASN A 27 -3.34 11.48 5.44
CA ASN A 27 -3.71 10.22 6.08
C ASN A 27 -2.96 10.00 7.41
N ALA A 28 -1.68 10.40 7.46
CA ALA A 28 -0.88 10.38 8.67
C ALA A 28 -0.99 11.74 9.37
N LYS A 29 -1.22 11.72 10.68
CA LYS A 29 -1.31 12.92 11.51
C LYS A 29 -0.12 13.01 12.47
N PRO A 30 0.23 14.23 12.95
CA PRO A 30 1.19 14.37 14.05
C PRO A 30 0.82 13.46 15.23
N GLY A 31 1.81 12.82 15.85
CA GLY A 31 1.61 11.88 16.95
C GLY A 31 1.44 10.41 16.53
N ILE A 32 1.32 10.09 15.24
CA ILE A 32 1.20 8.69 14.78
C ILE A 32 2.41 7.83 15.17
N HIS A 33 3.60 8.44 15.23
CA HIS A 33 4.82 7.76 15.67
C HIS A 33 4.82 7.54 17.18
N ASP A 34 4.46 8.56 17.96
CA ASP A 34 4.37 8.47 19.41
C ASP A 34 3.36 7.36 19.82
N GLU A 35 2.20 7.30 19.16
CA GLU A 35 1.21 6.23 19.37
C GLU A 35 1.76 4.84 19.04
N ALA A 36 2.52 4.71 17.94
CA ALA A 36 3.14 3.45 17.56
C ALA A 36 4.28 3.05 18.50
N GLU A 37 5.00 4.01 19.10
CA GLU A 37 6.08 3.73 20.06
C GLU A 37 5.56 3.25 21.42
N GLU A 38 4.37 3.70 21.83
CA GLU A 38 3.73 3.26 23.09
C GLU A 38 3.43 1.75 23.08
N ASP A 39 2.86 1.23 21.99
CA ASP A 39 2.62 -0.20 21.77
C ASP A 39 2.57 -0.53 20.27
N TYR A 40 3.75 -0.82 19.70
CA TYR A 40 3.88 -1.07 18.27
C TYR A 40 3.14 -2.33 17.81
N LEU A 41 3.02 -3.35 18.67
CA LEU A 41 2.34 -4.60 18.33
C LEU A 41 0.84 -4.35 18.22
N ALA A 42 0.23 -3.72 19.23
CA ALA A 42 -1.18 -3.35 19.17
C ALA A 42 -1.47 -2.38 18.02
N TRP A 43 -0.55 -1.45 17.74
CA TRP A 43 -0.67 -0.53 16.63
C TRP A 43 -0.72 -1.25 15.29
N TRP A 44 0.26 -2.13 15.00
CA TRP A 44 0.31 -2.90 13.75
C TRP A 44 -0.86 -3.87 13.62
N HIS A 45 -1.30 -4.47 14.72
CA HIS A 45 -2.46 -5.35 14.72
C HIS A 45 -3.73 -4.62 14.28
N ARG A 46 -4.01 -3.43 14.84
CA ARG A 46 -5.15 -2.59 14.38
C ARG A 46 -5.02 -2.24 12.90
N GLN A 47 -3.83 -1.80 12.45
CA GLN A 47 -3.65 -1.47 11.04
C GLN A 47 -3.90 -2.67 10.12
N ALA A 48 -3.47 -3.86 10.51
CA ALA A 48 -3.67 -5.09 9.75
C ALA A 48 -5.15 -5.47 9.65
N LEU A 49 -5.91 -5.36 10.74
CA LEU A 49 -7.34 -5.69 10.75
C LEU A 49 -8.21 -4.64 10.04
N GLU A 50 -7.85 -3.36 10.13
CA GLU A 50 -8.62 -2.27 9.52
C GLU A 50 -8.42 -2.15 8.00
N ARG A 51 -7.21 -2.47 7.51
CA ARG A 51 -6.82 -2.17 6.11
C ARG A 51 -6.81 -3.39 5.21
N ILE A 52 -6.63 -4.58 5.79
CA ILE A 52 -6.50 -5.84 5.06
C ILE A 52 -7.72 -6.69 5.38
N THR A 53 -8.31 -7.27 4.33
CA THR A 53 -9.37 -8.26 4.49
C THR A 53 -8.72 -9.63 4.63
N TRP A 54 -8.97 -10.26 5.77
CA TRP A 54 -8.50 -11.60 6.10
C TRP A 54 -9.60 -12.62 5.88
N PHE A 55 -9.22 -13.81 5.40
CA PHE A 55 -10.12 -14.98 5.39
C PHE A 55 -10.08 -15.69 6.75
N LYS A 56 -8.91 -15.67 7.39
CA LYS A 56 -8.74 -16.02 8.80
C LYS A 56 -7.94 -14.91 9.46
N GLU A 57 -8.56 -14.20 10.40
CA GLU A 57 -7.88 -13.13 11.14
C GLU A 57 -6.73 -13.72 11.97
N PRO A 58 -5.54 -13.10 11.95
CA PRO A 58 -4.40 -13.55 12.72
C PRO A 58 -4.61 -13.27 14.21
N THR A 59 -4.12 -14.17 15.06
CA THR A 59 -4.06 -13.97 16.52
C THR A 59 -2.64 -13.72 17.00
N GLU A 60 -1.63 -14.15 16.24
CA GLU A 60 -0.22 -13.92 16.51
C GLU A 60 0.26 -12.70 15.71
N ILE A 61 0.70 -11.63 16.39
CA ILE A 61 1.11 -10.39 15.71
C ILE A 61 2.54 -10.54 15.15
N LEU A 62 3.48 -10.94 16.00
CA LEU A 62 4.89 -11.10 15.67
C LEU A 62 5.47 -12.30 16.44
N ASP A 63 6.09 -13.22 15.69
CA ASP A 63 7.04 -14.23 16.18
C ASP A 63 8.46 -13.69 15.96
N ASP A 64 9.12 -13.28 17.04
CA ASP A 64 10.51 -12.83 17.08
C ASP A 64 11.45 -13.82 17.78
N SER A 65 10.98 -15.04 18.02
CA SER A 65 11.70 -16.06 18.81
C SER A 65 12.99 -16.57 18.15
N ASN A 66 13.15 -16.38 16.83
CA ASN A 66 14.30 -16.86 16.07
C ASN A 66 14.87 -15.79 15.10
N PRO A 67 15.52 -14.72 15.59
CA PRO A 67 16.15 -13.73 14.71
C PRO A 67 17.23 -14.35 13.80
N PRO A 68 17.34 -13.95 12.52
CA PRO A 68 16.61 -12.87 11.85
C PRO A 68 15.29 -13.30 11.17
N PHE A 69 14.74 -14.47 11.49
CA PHE A 69 13.54 -15.05 10.88
C PHE A 69 12.24 -14.60 11.57
N TYR A 70 11.95 -13.30 11.51
CA TYR A 70 10.72 -12.73 12.03
C TYR A 70 9.51 -13.17 11.20
N LYS A 71 8.40 -13.52 11.86
CA LYS A 71 7.11 -13.79 11.18
C LYS A 71 6.05 -12.85 11.71
N TRP A 72 5.35 -12.19 10.82
CA TRP A 72 4.22 -11.33 11.17
C TRP A 72 2.93 -12.02 10.76
N PHE A 73 1.93 -12.03 11.64
CA PHE A 73 0.59 -12.55 11.33
C PHE A 73 0.61 -14.00 10.84
N SER A 74 1.48 -14.83 11.42
CA SER A 74 1.83 -16.18 10.95
C SER A 74 0.65 -17.14 10.85
N ASP A 75 -0.38 -16.93 11.66
CA ASP A 75 -1.57 -17.76 11.72
C ASP A 75 -2.75 -17.20 10.93
N GLY A 76 -2.59 -16.03 10.28
CA GLY A 76 -3.59 -15.40 9.44
C GLY A 76 -3.59 -15.93 8.01
N GLU A 77 -4.75 -15.93 7.37
CA GLU A 77 -4.91 -16.35 5.98
C GLU A 77 -5.55 -15.22 5.17
N LEU A 78 -4.94 -14.88 4.03
CA LEU A 78 -5.42 -13.88 3.10
C LEU A 78 -5.12 -14.29 1.66
N ASN A 79 -5.79 -13.64 0.72
CA ASN A 79 -5.42 -13.67 -0.68
C ASN A 79 -5.08 -12.24 -1.15
N ILE A 80 -3.91 -12.08 -1.78
CA ILE A 80 -3.42 -10.77 -2.21
C ILE A 80 -4.27 -10.21 -3.36
N SER A 81 -4.61 -11.05 -4.34
CA SER A 81 -5.49 -10.67 -5.46
C SER A 81 -6.85 -10.23 -4.94
N TYR A 82 -7.41 -10.93 -3.94
CA TYR A 82 -8.68 -10.55 -3.32
C TYR A 82 -8.63 -9.15 -2.69
N ASN A 83 -7.55 -8.85 -1.95
CA ASN A 83 -7.35 -7.54 -1.33
C ASN A 83 -7.08 -6.42 -2.37
N CYS A 84 -6.47 -6.76 -3.49
CA CYS A 84 -6.15 -5.80 -4.54
C CYS A 84 -7.27 -5.60 -5.55
N LEU A 85 -8.16 -6.57 -5.75
CA LEU A 85 -9.15 -6.59 -6.84
C LEU A 85 -10.56 -6.93 -6.33
N ASP A 86 -10.77 -8.16 -5.89
CA ASP A 86 -12.10 -8.75 -5.70
C ASP A 86 -12.95 -7.97 -4.70
N ARG A 87 -12.37 -7.56 -3.56
CA ARG A 87 -13.08 -6.79 -2.54
C ARG A 87 -13.61 -5.44 -3.04
N HIS A 88 -13.02 -4.91 -4.12
CA HIS A 88 -13.40 -3.63 -4.69
C HIS A 88 -14.52 -3.75 -5.72
N LEU A 89 -14.83 -4.95 -6.24
CA LEU A 89 -15.78 -5.11 -7.35
C LEU A 89 -17.20 -4.63 -7.01
N ALA A 90 -17.69 -4.95 -5.80
CA ALA A 90 -19.04 -4.61 -5.39
C ALA A 90 -19.32 -3.10 -5.32
N THR A 91 -18.29 -2.28 -5.06
CA THR A 91 -18.44 -0.82 -4.84
C THR A 91 -17.75 0.02 -5.91
N ASN A 92 -16.71 -0.52 -6.54
CA ASN A 92 -15.79 0.20 -7.40
C ASN A 92 -15.48 -0.57 -8.69
N GLY A 93 -16.28 -1.55 -9.10
CA GLY A 93 -16.03 -2.34 -10.31
C GLY A 93 -15.78 -1.49 -11.56
N HIS A 94 -16.53 -0.41 -11.74
CA HIS A 94 -16.37 0.54 -12.86
C HIS A 94 -15.29 1.61 -12.65
N LYS A 95 -14.69 1.69 -11.46
CA LYS A 95 -13.59 2.61 -11.19
C LYS A 95 -12.35 2.15 -11.95
N VAL A 96 -11.61 3.10 -12.51
CA VAL A 96 -10.32 2.81 -13.16
C VAL A 96 -9.34 2.27 -12.12
N ALA A 97 -8.79 1.08 -12.38
CA ALA A 97 -7.71 0.48 -11.61
C ALA A 97 -6.36 1.05 -12.06
N TYR A 98 -6.09 1.06 -13.37
CA TYR A 98 -4.91 1.71 -13.93
C TYR A 98 -5.11 2.17 -15.38
N HIS A 99 -4.26 3.12 -15.79
CA HIS A 99 -4.11 3.53 -17.19
C HIS A 99 -2.82 2.90 -17.74
N TRP A 100 -2.95 2.08 -18.77
CA TRP A 100 -1.82 1.56 -19.50
C TRP A 100 -1.47 2.51 -20.65
N VAL A 101 -0.18 2.83 -20.79
CA VAL A 101 0.35 3.67 -21.87
C VAL A 101 1.52 2.93 -22.51
N GLY A 102 1.32 2.49 -23.76
CA GLY A 102 2.33 1.79 -24.56
C GLY A 102 3.10 2.72 -25.49
N GLU A 103 4.11 2.17 -26.15
CA GLU A 103 4.87 2.83 -27.21
C GLU A 103 4.53 2.18 -28.57
N PRO A 104 4.13 2.93 -29.63
CA PRO A 104 4.04 4.38 -29.75
C PRO A 104 2.62 4.93 -29.49
N GLY A 105 2.29 5.26 -28.24
CA GLY A 105 1.12 6.09 -27.90
C GLY A 105 -0.19 5.35 -27.64
N ASP A 106 -0.19 4.01 -27.69
CA ASP A 106 -1.35 3.21 -27.34
C ASP A 106 -1.77 3.47 -25.89
N ARG A 107 -3.08 3.56 -25.66
CA ARG A 107 -3.65 3.80 -24.34
C ARG A 107 -4.77 2.83 -24.07
N ARG A 108 -4.78 2.23 -22.87
CA ARG A 108 -5.91 1.47 -22.35
C ARG A 108 -6.28 2.01 -20.99
N THR A 109 -7.58 2.13 -20.74
CA THR A 109 -8.12 2.40 -19.41
C THR A 109 -8.72 1.10 -18.92
N ILE A 110 -8.22 0.59 -17.81
CA ILE A 110 -8.60 -0.71 -17.27
C ILE A 110 -9.34 -0.47 -15.96
N THR A 111 -10.60 -0.88 -15.89
CA THR A 111 -11.39 -0.81 -14.65
C THR A 111 -11.04 -1.98 -13.72
N TYR A 112 -11.49 -1.92 -12.46
CA TYR A 112 -11.35 -3.05 -11.55
C TYR A 112 -12.04 -4.32 -12.08
N GLN A 113 -13.19 -4.17 -12.74
CA GLN A 113 -13.88 -5.30 -13.38
C GLN A 113 -13.04 -5.89 -14.53
N ASP A 114 -12.53 -5.05 -15.44
CA ASP A 114 -11.70 -5.51 -16.56
C ASP A 114 -10.44 -6.25 -16.06
N LEU A 115 -9.80 -5.71 -15.02
CA LEU A 115 -8.60 -6.29 -14.44
C LEU A 115 -8.89 -7.62 -13.74
N HIS A 116 -10.00 -7.72 -13.00
CA HIS A 116 -10.43 -8.98 -12.39
C HIS A 116 -10.66 -10.06 -13.46
N ASP A 117 -11.34 -9.73 -14.56
CA ASP A 117 -11.62 -10.67 -15.64
C ASP A 117 -10.33 -11.11 -16.38
N GLU A 118 -9.36 -10.21 -16.57
CA GLU A 118 -8.04 -10.55 -17.14
C GLU A 118 -7.21 -11.43 -16.20
N VAL A 119 -7.14 -11.10 -14.90
CA VAL A 119 -6.41 -11.87 -13.90
C VAL A 119 -7.03 -13.26 -13.71
N GLY A 120 -8.36 -13.35 -13.64
CA GLY A 120 -9.08 -14.62 -13.53
C GLY A 120 -8.81 -15.54 -14.72
N ARG A 121 -8.79 -15.00 -15.95
CA ARG A 121 -8.43 -15.77 -17.15
C ARG A 121 -7.00 -16.30 -17.08
N LEU A 122 -6.04 -15.45 -16.69
CA LEU A 122 -4.65 -15.88 -16.52
C LEU A 122 -4.51 -16.94 -15.42
N ALA A 123 -5.16 -16.75 -14.27
CA ALA A 123 -5.12 -17.69 -13.15
C ALA A 123 -5.64 -19.07 -13.56
N ASN A 124 -6.76 -19.14 -14.29
CA ASN A 124 -7.28 -20.40 -14.80
C ASN A 124 -6.32 -21.06 -15.81
N ALA A 125 -5.73 -20.28 -16.72
CA ALA A 125 -4.74 -20.80 -17.67
C ALA A 125 -3.48 -21.33 -16.97
N LEU A 126 -3.00 -20.66 -15.91
CA LEU A 126 -1.87 -21.15 -15.11
C LEU A 126 -2.25 -22.43 -14.35
N ALA A 127 -3.45 -22.51 -13.77
CA ALA A 127 -3.92 -23.71 -13.08
C ALA A 127 -4.00 -24.94 -14.00
N GLU A 128 -4.28 -24.74 -15.29
CA GLU A 128 -4.24 -25.81 -16.30
C GLU A 128 -2.81 -26.30 -16.61
N LEU A 129 -1.77 -25.50 -16.31
CA LEU A 129 -0.37 -25.84 -16.55
C LEU A 129 0.30 -26.58 -15.38
N GLY A 130 -0.26 -26.49 -14.16
CA GLY A 130 0.24 -27.13 -12.93
C GLY A 130 0.95 -26.17 -11.97
#